data_AF-A0A840LGS8-F1
#
_entry.id   AF-A0A840LGS8-F1
#
_cell.length_a   1.000
_cell.length_b   1.000
_cell.length_c   1.000
_cell.angle_alpha   90.00
_cell.angle_beta   90.00
_cell.angle_gamma   90.00
#
_symmetry.space_group_name_H-M   'P 1'
#
loop_
_entity.id
_entity.type
_entity.pdbx_description
1 polymer ?
#
loop_
_entity_poly.entity_id
_entity_poly.type
_entity_poly.pdbx_seq_one_letter_code
_entity_poly.pdbx_strand_id
1 'polypeptide(L)'
;MFKKTAIALGLLGAMFSAQAAIFNFNGLIDAGPEAGKSFSGQFSFADAALTGSGFETPALLSFSLNFLGQSYQLAGASGTPTADHQDGVFLGLSVQFASSTQSLVFSSGSFDLSDAYLHFTPVGGVESSGGYSISAVPEPSSWALGLGGLLGLGLMLRRRPAQV
;
A
#
# COMPACT_ATOMS: atom_id res chain seq x y z
N MET A 1 14.71 0.02 -55.31
CA MET A 1 13.65 -0.68 -54.53
C MET A 1 13.82 -0.32 -53.06
N PHE A 2 12.93 0.52 -52.53
CA PHE A 2 13.04 1.10 -51.19
C PHE A 2 12.54 0.11 -50.12
N LYS A 3 13.39 -0.20 -49.14
CA LYS A 3 13.06 -1.04 -47.98
C LYS A 3 12.15 -0.25 -47.04
N LYS A 4 10.87 -0.63 -46.95
CA LYS A 4 9.89 -0.12 -45.98
C LYS A 4 9.61 -1.20 -44.94
N THR A 5 10.36 -1.25 -43.85
CA THR A 5 10.00 -2.08 -42.68
C THR A 5 10.83 -1.65 -41.48
N ALA A 6 10.32 -0.70 -40.67
CA ALA A 6 10.77 -0.50 -39.28
C ALA A 6 9.95 0.59 -38.55
N ILE A 7 8.62 0.50 -38.49
CA ILE A 7 7.85 1.29 -37.50
C ILE A 7 6.66 0.43 -37.03
N ALA A 8 6.88 -0.40 -36.03
CA ALA A 8 5.78 -1.11 -35.33
C ALA A 8 6.08 -1.45 -33.86
N LEU A 9 7.35 -1.40 -33.42
CA LEU A 9 7.72 -1.77 -32.04
C LEU A 9 7.53 -0.66 -31.00
N GLY A 10 7.25 0.58 -31.40
CA GLY A 10 7.18 1.73 -30.48
C GLY A 10 5.86 1.90 -29.72
N LEU A 11 4.81 1.14 -30.07
CA LEU A 11 3.44 1.38 -29.57
C LEU A 11 2.97 0.42 -28.46
N LEU A 12 3.77 -0.61 -28.10
CA LEU A 12 3.38 -1.55 -27.03
C LEU A 12 3.72 -1.08 -25.60
N GLY A 13 4.40 0.06 -25.44
CA GLY A 13 4.89 0.52 -24.12
C GLY A 13 3.98 1.46 -23.34
N ALA A 14 2.86 1.93 -23.91
CA ALA A 14 2.10 3.07 -23.35
C ALA A 14 0.77 2.70 -22.68
N MET A 15 0.48 1.42 -22.46
CA MET A 15 -0.76 0.97 -21.79
C MET A 15 -0.45 0.36 -20.43
N PHE A 16 0.22 1.10 -19.55
CA PHE A 16 0.20 0.80 -18.13
C PHE A 16 -0.90 1.67 -17.52
N SER A 17 -2.07 1.07 -17.28
CA SER A 17 -3.09 1.72 -16.45
C SER A 17 -2.48 1.94 -15.07
N ALA A 18 -2.53 3.16 -14.54
CA ALA A 18 -2.28 3.42 -13.12
C ALA A 18 -3.26 2.55 -12.33
N GLN A 19 -2.76 1.49 -11.71
CA GLN A 19 -3.57 0.52 -10.99
C GLN A 19 -3.36 0.78 -9.50
N ALA A 20 -4.43 0.68 -8.71
CA ALA A 20 -4.34 0.96 -7.27
C ALA A 20 -3.34 0.00 -6.62
N ALA A 21 -2.23 0.54 -6.12
CA ALA A 21 -1.24 -0.23 -5.41
C ALA A 21 -1.86 -0.85 -4.15
N ILE A 22 -1.51 -2.11 -3.88
CA ILE A 22 -1.87 -2.79 -2.65
C ILE A 22 -0.70 -2.65 -1.69
N PHE A 23 -0.99 -2.13 -0.51
CA PHE A 23 -0.04 -1.95 0.57
C PHE A 23 -0.36 -2.94 1.68
N ASN A 24 0.66 -3.58 2.22
CA ASN A 24 0.54 -4.36 3.45
C ASN A 24 0.99 -3.50 4.62
N PHE A 25 0.39 -3.72 5.78
CA PHE A 25 0.89 -3.20 7.03
C PHE A 25 1.02 -4.30 8.06
N ASN A 26 2.03 -4.17 8.92
CA ASN A 26 2.27 -5.05 10.04
C ASN A 26 2.68 -4.20 11.25
N GLY A 27 2.12 -4.51 12.40
CA GLY A 27 2.38 -3.80 13.63
C GLY A 27 2.32 -4.69 14.86
N LEU A 28 2.67 -4.09 15.99
CA LEU A 28 2.71 -4.73 17.30
C LEU A 28 2.13 -3.75 18.31
N ILE A 29 1.23 -4.24 19.18
CA ILE A 29 0.84 -3.50 20.38
C ILE A 29 2.01 -3.49 21.35
N ASP A 30 2.49 -2.31 21.72
CA ASP A 30 3.63 -2.12 22.62
C ASP A 30 3.24 -1.52 23.99
N ALA A 31 2.00 -1.02 24.11
CA ALA A 31 1.45 -0.48 25.34
C ALA A 31 0.03 -0.98 25.63
N GLY A 32 -0.30 -1.12 26.92
CA GLY A 32 -1.61 -1.54 27.41
C GLY A 32 -1.78 -3.04 27.61
N PRO A 33 -2.99 -3.50 28.00
CA PRO A 33 -3.26 -4.92 28.29
C PRO A 33 -3.00 -5.88 27.12
N GLU A 34 -3.11 -5.40 25.89
CA GLU A 34 -2.87 -6.21 24.68
C GLU A 34 -1.42 -6.14 24.19
N ALA A 35 -0.47 -5.67 25.01
CA ALA A 35 0.94 -5.61 24.65
C ALA A 35 1.50 -6.99 24.22
N GLY A 36 2.29 -6.99 23.15
CA GLY A 36 2.84 -8.19 22.51
C GLY A 36 1.91 -8.86 21.51
N LYS A 37 0.68 -8.37 21.31
CA LYS A 37 -0.20 -8.85 20.23
C LYS A 37 0.19 -8.20 18.91
N SER A 38 0.35 -9.01 17.87
CA SER A 38 0.60 -8.54 16.51
C SER A 38 -0.72 -8.29 15.77
N PHE A 39 -0.66 -7.39 14.80
CA PHE A 39 -1.74 -7.15 13.85
C PHE A 39 -1.15 -6.95 12.45
N SER A 40 -1.92 -7.36 11.45
CA SER A 40 -1.54 -7.18 10.06
C SER A 40 -2.75 -7.08 9.16
N GLY A 41 -2.53 -6.44 8.02
CA GLY A 41 -3.58 -6.19 7.06
C GLY A 41 -3.06 -5.58 5.78
N GLN A 42 -4.02 -5.14 4.98
CA GLN A 42 -3.76 -4.59 3.65
C GLN A 42 -4.77 -3.50 3.33
N PHE A 43 -4.34 -2.52 2.55
CA PHE A 43 -5.17 -1.43 2.06
C PHE A 43 -4.74 -1.03 0.65
N SER A 44 -5.60 -0.26 -0.01
CA SER A 44 -5.26 0.40 -1.27
C SER A 44 -5.93 1.76 -1.38
N PHE A 45 -5.31 2.66 -2.13
CA PHE A 45 -5.88 3.96 -2.52
C PHE A 45 -5.43 4.28 -3.95
N ALA A 46 -6.07 5.27 -4.57
CA ALA A 46 -5.65 5.75 -5.89
C ALA A 46 -4.52 6.78 -5.74
N ASP A 47 -3.28 6.37 -6.02
CA ASP A 47 -2.10 7.23 -5.95
C ASP A 47 -2.07 8.31 -7.03
N ALA A 48 -2.72 8.07 -8.18
CA ALA A 48 -2.86 9.03 -9.26
C ALA A 48 -3.59 10.33 -8.86
N ALA A 49 -4.27 10.34 -7.70
CA ALA A 49 -4.90 11.52 -7.14
C ALA A 49 -3.92 12.40 -6.33
N LEU A 50 -2.74 11.89 -5.99
CA LEU A 50 -1.73 12.63 -5.23
C LEU A 50 -0.98 13.60 -6.13
N THR A 51 -0.84 14.82 -5.66
CA THR A 51 -0.04 15.89 -6.25
C THR A 51 1.39 15.90 -5.69
N GLY A 52 1.60 15.31 -4.50
CA GLY A 52 2.88 15.27 -3.81
C GLY A 52 3.21 16.58 -3.08
N SER A 53 2.21 17.43 -2.83
CA SER A 53 2.40 18.75 -2.22
C SER A 53 1.21 19.14 -1.33
N GLY A 54 1.49 19.78 -0.19
CA GLY A 54 0.48 20.13 0.80
C GLY A 54 -0.07 18.91 1.53
N PHE A 55 -1.20 19.10 2.20
CA PHE A 55 -1.90 18.04 2.93
C PHE A 55 -2.91 17.34 2.00
N GLU A 56 -2.78 16.03 1.86
CA GLU A 56 -3.59 15.22 0.93
C GLU A 56 -4.17 13.99 1.65
N THR A 57 -5.47 13.74 1.51
CA THR A 57 -6.18 12.66 2.21
C THR A 57 -7.00 11.79 1.23
N PRO A 58 -6.37 11.08 0.28
CA PRO A 58 -7.08 10.16 -0.60
C PRO A 58 -7.87 9.11 0.20
N ALA A 59 -9.11 8.89 -0.20
CA ALA A 59 -9.95 7.85 0.38
C ALA A 59 -9.42 6.45 0.03
N LEU A 60 -9.56 5.51 0.97
CA LEU A 60 -9.20 4.12 0.74
C LEU A 60 -10.19 3.45 -0.21
N LEU A 61 -9.67 2.66 -1.14
CA LEU A 61 -10.42 1.80 -2.06
C LEU A 61 -10.66 0.41 -1.46
N SER A 62 -9.72 -0.07 -0.65
CA SER A 62 -9.85 -1.30 0.12
C SER A 62 -9.14 -1.18 1.46
N PHE A 63 -9.62 -1.91 2.45
CA PHE A 63 -9.00 -2.05 3.75
C PHE A 63 -9.43 -3.38 4.37
N SER A 64 -8.47 -4.16 4.87
CA SER A 64 -8.72 -5.34 5.70
C SER A 64 -7.68 -5.46 6.80
N LEU A 65 -8.11 -5.79 8.02
CA LEU A 65 -7.28 -6.09 9.17
C LEU A 65 -7.83 -7.29 9.91
N ASN A 66 -6.94 -8.17 10.39
CA ASN A 66 -7.30 -9.18 11.39
C ASN A 66 -6.57 -8.90 12.69
N PHE A 67 -7.32 -8.70 13.77
CA PHE A 67 -6.76 -8.42 15.09
C PHE A 67 -7.67 -8.99 16.18
N LEU A 68 -7.07 -9.68 17.17
CA LEU A 68 -7.79 -10.33 18.27
C LEU A 68 -8.94 -11.25 17.83
N GLY A 69 -8.76 -11.96 16.71
CA GLY A 69 -9.77 -12.85 16.15
C GLY A 69 -10.92 -12.15 15.43
N GLN A 70 -10.91 -10.82 15.36
CA GLN A 70 -11.91 -10.01 14.66
C GLN A 70 -11.39 -9.56 13.29
N SER A 71 -12.28 -9.52 12.31
CA SER A 71 -12.00 -8.97 10.98
C SER A 71 -12.61 -7.58 10.83
N TYR A 72 -11.79 -6.63 10.45
CA TYR A 72 -12.17 -5.24 10.17
C TYR A 72 -12.03 -5.00 8.68
N GLN A 73 -13.09 -4.54 8.03
CA GLN A 73 -13.18 -4.36 6.59
C GLN A 73 -13.67 -2.95 6.29
N LEU A 74 -13.30 -2.39 5.14
CA LEU A 74 -13.67 -1.01 4.76
C LEU A 74 -15.18 -0.69 4.98
N ALA A 75 -16.07 -1.63 4.66
CA ALA A 75 -17.52 -1.47 4.81
C ALA A 75 -18.01 -1.32 6.26
N GLY A 76 -17.20 -1.73 7.24
CA GLY A 76 -17.51 -1.60 8.68
C GLY A 76 -16.88 -0.36 9.33
N ALA A 77 -16.14 0.45 8.57
CA ALA A 77 -15.49 1.63 9.11
C ALA A 77 -16.50 2.73 9.43
N SER A 78 -16.22 3.50 10.47
CA SER A 78 -16.91 4.74 10.82
C SER A 78 -16.25 5.91 10.07
N GLY A 79 -17.04 6.75 9.41
CA GLY A 79 -16.52 7.85 8.60
C GLY A 79 -15.94 7.41 7.25
N THR A 80 -15.07 8.24 6.68
CA THR A 80 -14.38 7.96 5.42
C THR A 80 -12.91 7.62 5.70
N PRO A 81 -12.50 6.35 5.57
CA PRO A 81 -11.10 5.95 5.74
C PRO A 81 -10.18 6.61 4.72
N THR A 82 -9.05 7.15 5.17
CA THR A 82 -8.07 7.83 4.31
C THR A 82 -6.63 7.34 4.52
N ALA A 83 -5.81 7.56 3.50
CA ALA A 83 -4.36 7.45 3.53
C ALA A 83 -3.77 8.86 3.51
N ASP A 84 -3.24 9.34 4.62
CA ASP A 84 -2.90 10.75 4.77
C ASP A 84 -1.44 11.01 4.37
N HIS A 85 -1.23 12.11 3.65
CA HIS A 85 0.07 12.53 3.15
C HIS A 85 0.31 14.02 3.42
N GLN A 86 1.57 14.38 3.64
CA GLN A 86 2.03 15.77 3.72
C GLN A 86 3.26 15.94 2.84
N ASP A 87 3.19 16.83 1.85
CA ASP A 87 4.31 17.16 0.95
C ASP A 87 4.97 15.90 0.35
N GLY A 88 4.14 14.91 -0.03
CA GLY A 88 4.57 13.62 -0.59
C GLY A 88 5.04 12.59 0.44
N VAL A 89 5.11 12.94 1.73
CA VAL A 89 5.42 12.01 2.82
C VAL A 89 4.14 11.32 3.29
N PHE A 90 4.16 9.99 3.35
CA PHE A 90 3.06 9.21 3.91
C PHE A 90 3.06 9.33 5.45
N LEU A 91 1.95 9.83 6.01
CA LEU A 91 1.79 10.03 7.44
C LEU A 91 1.16 8.84 8.14
N GLY A 92 0.28 8.09 7.46
CA GLY A 92 -0.46 7.01 8.09
C GLY A 92 -1.84 6.78 7.50
N LEU A 93 -2.56 5.89 8.15
CA LEU A 93 -3.97 5.63 7.91
C LEU A 93 -4.81 6.37 8.95
N SER A 94 -5.91 6.97 8.49
CA SER A 94 -6.99 7.46 9.35
C SER A 94 -8.20 6.58 9.14
N VAL A 95 -8.41 5.63 10.07
CA VAL A 95 -9.47 4.61 9.97
C VAL A 95 -10.03 4.35 11.35
N GLN A 96 -11.35 4.33 11.47
CA GLN A 96 -12.02 4.05 12.73
C GLN A 96 -13.01 2.91 12.59
N PHE A 97 -13.04 2.03 13.59
CA PHE A 97 -14.07 1.03 13.80
C PHE A 97 -14.62 1.19 15.21
N ALA A 98 -15.94 1.13 15.34
CA ALA A 98 -16.61 1.16 16.63
C ALA A 98 -17.74 0.15 16.64
N SER A 99 -17.85 -0.58 17.75
CA SER A 99 -18.96 -1.48 18.04
C SER A 99 -19.46 -1.23 19.46
N SER A 100 -20.49 -1.97 19.88
CA SER A 100 -20.96 -1.97 21.27
C SER A 100 -19.98 -2.60 22.27
N THR A 101 -18.87 -3.19 21.81
CA THR A 101 -17.91 -3.92 22.65
C THR A 101 -16.49 -3.38 22.58
N GLN A 102 -16.13 -2.63 21.54
CA GLN A 102 -14.77 -2.09 21.37
C GLN A 102 -14.71 -0.97 20.33
N SER A 103 -13.62 -0.21 20.34
CA SER A 103 -13.19 0.65 19.25
C SER A 103 -11.77 0.30 18.81
N LEU A 104 -11.48 0.56 17.54
CA LEU A 104 -10.16 0.45 16.95
C LEU A 104 -9.94 1.65 16.04
N VAL A 105 -8.84 2.37 16.24
CA VAL A 105 -8.53 3.62 15.53
C VAL A 105 -7.10 3.57 15.02
N PHE A 106 -6.90 3.70 13.71
CA PHE A 106 -5.63 4.11 13.15
C PHE A 106 -5.57 5.63 13.15
N SER A 107 -4.48 6.17 13.68
CA SER A 107 -4.18 7.60 13.66
C SER A 107 -2.91 7.82 12.86
N SER A 108 -2.98 8.76 11.92
CA SER A 108 -1.84 9.20 11.13
C SER A 108 -0.83 9.96 12.01
N GLY A 109 0.44 9.84 11.65
CA GLY A 109 1.53 10.55 12.29
C GLY A 109 1.53 12.05 12.00
N SER A 110 2.35 12.80 12.75
CA SER A 110 2.45 14.25 12.58
C SER A 110 3.43 14.65 11.48
N PHE A 111 4.53 13.91 11.33
CA PHE A 111 5.57 14.20 10.34
C PHE A 111 5.77 13.07 9.35
N ASP A 112 5.68 11.83 9.81
CA ASP A 112 5.82 10.63 9.01
C ASP A 112 5.12 9.44 9.67
N LEU A 113 5.21 8.28 9.04
CA LEU A 113 4.63 7.02 9.51
C LEU A 113 5.12 6.57 10.91
N SER A 114 6.29 7.00 11.37
CA SER A 114 6.84 6.55 12.66
C SER A 114 6.05 7.05 13.87
N ASP A 115 5.32 8.16 13.70
CA ASP A 115 4.39 8.69 14.70
C ASP A 115 2.99 8.08 14.60
N ALA A 116 2.71 7.28 13.57
CA ALA A 116 1.41 6.68 13.36
C ALA A 116 1.20 5.47 14.27
N TYR A 117 -0.03 5.31 14.77
CA TYR A 117 -0.34 4.22 15.70
C TYR A 117 -1.75 3.68 15.51
N LEU A 118 -1.94 2.45 15.96
CA LEU A 118 -3.23 1.84 16.20
C LEU A 118 -3.57 1.98 17.68
N HIS A 119 -4.82 2.36 17.96
CA HIS A 119 -5.41 2.41 19.28
C HIS A 119 -6.56 1.42 19.36
N PHE A 120 -6.58 0.59 20.40
CA PHE A 120 -7.64 -0.37 20.67
C PHE A 120 -8.22 -0.12 22.06
N THR A 121 -9.54 0.03 22.15
CA THR A 121 -10.23 0.27 23.41
C THR A 121 -11.39 -0.72 23.57
N PRO A 122 -11.30 -1.73 24.44
CA PRO A 122 -12.44 -2.56 24.80
C PRO A 122 -13.41 -1.78 25.70
N VAL A 123 -14.72 -2.05 25.60
CA VAL A 123 -15.73 -1.40 26.44
C VAL A 123 -15.52 -1.77 27.90
N GLY A 124 -15.34 -0.74 28.74
CA GLY A 124 -15.11 -0.89 30.18
C GLY A 124 -13.71 -1.40 30.55
N GLY A 125 -12.80 -1.54 29.57
CA GLY A 125 -11.42 -1.93 29.81
C GLY A 125 -10.42 -0.79 29.64
N VAL A 126 -9.13 -1.13 29.73
CA VAL A 126 -8.02 -0.20 29.53
C VAL A 126 -7.57 -0.27 28.07
N GLU A 127 -7.26 0.89 27.52
CA GLU A 127 -6.81 1.03 26.14
C GLU A 127 -5.41 0.43 25.91
N SER A 128 -5.15 0.08 24.65
CA SER A 128 -3.86 -0.43 24.18
C SER A 128 -3.46 0.29 22.90
N SER A 129 -2.17 0.50 22.69
CA SER A 129 -1.64 1.15 21.49
C SER A 129 -0.41 0.45 20.93
N GLY A 130 -0.15 0.69 19.66
CA GLY A 130 1.05 0.17 18.99
C GLY A 130 1.32 0.80 17.64
N GLY A 131 2.60 0.90 17.31
CA GLY A 131 3.05 1.36 15.99
C GLY A 131 2.90 0.29 14.90
N TYR A 132 3.00 0.72 13.64
CA TYR A 132 3.01 -0.18 12.49
C TYR A 132 3.94 0.33 11.39
N SER A 133 4.28 -0.58 10.49
CA SER A 133 5.07 -0.31 9.29
C SER A 133 4.28 -0.71 8.05
N ILE A 134 4.59 -0.07 6.92
CA ILE A 134 3.96 -0.35 5.63
C ILE A 134 4.99 -0.88 4.65
N SER A 135 4.60 -1.88 3.88
CA SER A 135 5.35 -2.35 2.73
C SER A 135 4.47 -2.35 1.48
N ALA A 136 4.99 -1.76 0.41
CA ALA A 136 4.34 -1.84 -0.89
C ALA A 136 4.49 -3.25 -1.46
N VAL A 137 3.42 -3.81 -2.03
CA VAL A 137 3.49 -5.06 -2.78
C VAL A 137 3.91 -4.73 -4.22
N PRO A 138 5.04 -5.26 -4.73
CA PRO A 138 5.44 -5.03 -6.10
C PRO A 138 4.34 -5.49 -7.07
N GLU A 139 3.94 -4.61 -7.98
CA GLU A 139 2.87 -4.93 -8.92
C GLU A 139 3.26 -6.10 -9.84
N PRO A 140 2.31 -6.95 -10.26
CA PRO A 140 2.56 -8.01 -11.24
C PRO A 140 3.17 -7.50 -12.56
N SER A 141 2.86 -6.26 -12.94
CA SER A 141 3.42 -5.56 -14.11
C SER A 141 4.93 -5.34 -14.00
N SER A 142 5.44 -5.05 -12.79
CA SER A 142 6.88 -4.88 -12.53
C SER A 142 7.64 -6.18 -12.74
N TRP A 143 7.03 -7.31 -12.36
CA TRP A 143 7.58 -8.63 -12.66
C TRP A 143 7.55 -8.94 -14.15
N ALA A 144 6.45 -8.60 -14.83
CA ALA A 144 6.33 -8.81 -16.28
C ALA A 144 7.34 -7.96 -17.06
N LEU A 145 7.61 -6.72 -16.62
CA LEU A 145 8.65 -5.85 -17.19
C LEU A 145 10.06 -6.36 -16.88
N GLY A 146 10.32 -6.83 -15.65
CA GLY A 146 11.58 -7.45 -15.29
C GLY A 146 11.88 -8.70 -16.12
N LEU A 147 10.89 -9.60 -16.24
CA LEU A 147 10.98 -10.81 -17.05
C LEU A 147 11.04 -10.48 -18.55
N GLY A 148 10.27 -9.52 -19.02
CA GLY A 148 10.30 -9.04 -20.40
C GLY A 148 11.65 -8.44 -20.77
N GLY A 149 12.24 -7.63 -19.86
CA GLY A 149 13.59 -7.08 -20.01
C GLY A 149 14.66 -8.17 -20.06
N LEU A 150 14.58 -9.16 -19.17
CA LEU A 150 15.49 -10.31 -19.16
C LEU A 150 15.37 -11.17 -20.43
N LEU A 151 14.15 -11.43 -20.92
CA LEU A 151 13.93 -12.12 -22.19
C LEU A 151 14.49 -11.31 -23.36
N GLY A 152 14.28 -10.00 -23.38
CA GLY A 152 14.86 -9.10 -24.37
C GLY A 152 16.39 -9.13 -24.41
N LEU A 153 17.03 -9.07 -23.24
CA LEU A 153 18.49 -9.20 -23.09
C LEU A 153 18.99 -10.57 -23.55
N GLY A 154 18.30 -11.66 -23.17
CA GLY A 154 18.63 -13.02 -23.58
C GLY A 154 18.60 -13.20 -25.10
N LEU A 155 17.60 -12.62 -25.78
CA LEU A 155 17.50 -12.63 -27.25
C LEU A 155 18.59 -11.78 -27.92
N MET A 156 18.99 -10.67 -27.32
CA MET A 156 20.09 -9.83 -27.83
C MET A 156 21.45 -10.52 -27.69
N LEU A 157 21.72 -11.15 -26.56
CA LEU A 157 22.98 -11.89 -26.33
C LEU A 157 23.11 -13.10 -27.24
N ARG A 158 22.01 -13.82 -27.50
CA ARG A 158 21.97 -14.95 -28.45
C ARG A 158 22.23 -14.54 -29.91
N ARG A 159 22.08 -13.26 -30.24
CA ARG A 159 22.33 -12.70 -31.58
C ARG A 159 23.75 -12.18 -31.78
N ARG A 160 24.64 -12.24 -30.79
CA ARG A 160 26.06 -11.95 -30.99
C ARG A 160 26.74 -13.17 -31.62
N PRO A 161 27.14 -13.13 -32.91
CA PRO A 161 28.00 -14.17 -33.44
C PRO A 161 29.35 -14.11 -32.71
N ALA A 162 29.86 -15.26 -32.27
CA ALA A 162 31.22 -15.37 -31.77
C ALA A 162 32.16 -14.94 -32.90
N GLN A 163 32.84 -13.80 -32.74
CA GLN A 163 33.97 -13.46 -33.59
C GLN A 163 35.13 -14.36 -33.17
N VAL A 164 35.39 -15.39 -33.98
CA VAL A 164 36.63 -16.20 -33.97
C VAL A 164 37.53 -15.67 -35.08
#